data_AF-A0A6B3NL48-F1
#
_entry.id   AF-A0A6B3NL48-F1
#
_cell.length_a   1.000
_cell.length_b   1.000
_cell.length_c   1.000
_cell.angle_alpha   90.00
_cell.angle_beta   90.00
_cell.angle_gamma   90.00
#
_symmetry.space_group_name_H-M   'P 1'
#
loop_
_entity.id
_entity.type
_entity.pdbx_description
1 polymer ?
#
loop_
_entity_poly.entity_id
_entity_poly.type
_entity_poly.pdbx_seq_one_letter_code
_entity_poly.pdbx_strand_id
1 'polypeptide(L)'
;MLNNHKIIDADCHVTEPIELWEQYLEPEFQPFVPIINATQDEHPLKNLTIQGQIVYDRISDQLWVEGARLSEIELEKYGDLGTDPESQVKAMQRMGTDVAFLYPTVGLWVLAMDAMSSELSDAYTRAYNNWLHD
;
A
#
# COMPACT_ATOMS: atom_id res chain seq x y z
N MET A 1 5.33 -25.82 4.99
CA MET A 1 5.29 -27.17 4.37
C MET A 1 3.89 -27.79 4.36
N LEU A 2 3.03 -27.37 3.43
CA LEU A 2 1.73 -28.02 3.18
C LEU A 2 1.99 -29.35 2.44
N ASN A 3 1.54 -30.49 2.99
CA ASN A 3 1.73 -31.81 2.37
C ASN A 3 3.19 -32.12 1.98
N ASN A 4 4.18 -31.76 2.82
CA ASN A 4 5.62 -31.89 2.54
C ASN A 4 6.15 -31.05 1.34
N HIS A 5 5.39 -30.06 0.87
CA HIS A 5 5.84 -29.13 -0.16
C HIS A 5 6.12 -27.75 0.44
N LYS A 6 7.19 -27.10 -0.03
CA LYS A 6 7.41 -25.68 0.25
C LYS A 6 6.41 -24.87 -0.57
N ILE A 7 5.73 -23.94 0.09
CA ILE A 7 4.79 -23.02 -0.54
C ILE A 7 5.48 -21.67 -0.74
N ILE A 8 5.49 -21.22 -1.98
CA ILE A 8 5.92 -19.88 -2.36
C ILE A 8 4.64 -19.11 -2.66
N ASP A 9 4.41 -18.06 -1.89
CA ASP A 9 3.45 -17.04 -2.24
C ASP A 9 4.13 -16.05 -3.18
N ALA A 10 3.69 -16.09 -4.45
CA ALA A 10 4.30 -15.31 -5.51
C ALA A 10 3.73 -13.89 -5.60
N ASP A 11 2.71 -13.56 -4.79
CA ASP A 11 1.98 -12.30 -4.89
C ASP A 11 1.38 -11.89 -3.54
N CYS A 12 2.22 -11.34 -2.67
CA CYS A 12 1.80 -10.64 -1.47
C CYS A 12 2.06 -9.14 -1.63
N HIS A 13 1.40 -8.35 -0.79
CA HIS A 13 1.50 -6.90 -0.85
C HIS A 13 1.83 -6.30 0.50
N VAL A 14 2.52 -5.16 0.47
CA VAL A 14 2.71 -4.27 1.61
C VAL A 14 1.70 -3.14 1.50
N THR A 15 0.99 -2.85 2.59
CA THR A 15 0.18 -1.63 2.71
C THR A 15 1.04 -0.53 3.27
N GLU A 16 1.45 0.40 2.42
CA GLU A 16 2.40 1.42 2.81
C GLU A 16 1.75 2.56 3.62
N PRO A 17 2.41 3.09 4.67
CA PRO A 17 1.97 4.30 5.35
C PRO A 17 2.16 5.51 4.42
N ILE A 18 1.16 6.39 4.32
CA ILE A 18 1.25 7.56 3.43
C ILE A 18 2.41 8.49 3.82
N GLU A 19 2.73 8.52 5.11
CA GLU A 19 3.82 9.28 5.70
C GLU A 19 5.21 8.87 5.17
N LEU A 20 5.34 7.69 4.53
CA LEU A 20 6.60 7.27 3.92
C LEU A 20 7.11 8.31 2.93
N TRP A 21 6.22 8.89 2.11
CA TRP A 21 6.63 9.78 1.04
C TRP A 21 7.02 11.14 1.56
N GLU A 22 6.47 11.58 2.70
CA GLU A 22 6.92 12.79 3.38
C GLU A 22 8.37 12.65 3.84
N GLN A 23 8.74 11.46 4.32
CA GLN A 23 10.06 11.19 4.90
C GLN A 23 11.14 10.87 3.86
N TYR A 24 10.78 10.14 2.81
CA TYR A 24 11.74 9.56 1.87
C TYR A 24 11.79 10.25 0.50
N LEU A 25 10.83 11.10 0.13
CA LEU A 25 10.94 11.90 -1.10
C LEU A 25 12.00 12.99 -0.97
N GLU A 26 12.73 13.22 -2.05
CA GLU A 26 13.73 14.28 -2.11
C GLU A 26 13.09 15.67 -1.95
N PRO A 27 13.81 16.66 -1.37
CA PRO A 27 13.26 17.98 -1.08
C PRO A 27 12.64 18.69 -2.28
N GLU A 28 13.19 18.52 -3.48
CA GLU A 28 12.63 19.10 -4.71
C GLU A 28 11.24 18.54 -5.09
N PHE A 29 10.89 17.34 -4.62
CA PHE A 29 9.59 16.69 -4.88
C PHE A 29 8.59 16.83 -3.73
N GLN A 30 8.91 17.62 -2.69
CA GLN A 30 8.00 17.90 -1.58
C GLN A 30 6.59 18.38 -2.01
N PRO A 31 6.43 19.21 -3.06
CA PRO A 31 5.09 19.59 -3.56
C PRO A 31 4.24 18.42 -4.09
N PHE A 32 4.82 17.23 -4.25
CA PHE A 32 4.17 16.02 -4.72
C PHE A 32 3.91 14.99 -3.61
N VAL A 33 4.25 15.27 -2.34
CA VAL A 33 3.91 14.36 -1.25
C VAL A 33 2.40 14.05 -1.27
N PRO A 34 1.97 12.77 -1.23
CA PRO A 34 0.55 12.42 -1.20
C PRO A 34 -0.12 12.89 0.08
N ILE A 35 -1.33 13.43 -0.03
CA ILE A 35 -2.10 14.00 1.08
C ILE A 35 -3.46 13.34 1.13
N ILE A 36 -3.83 12.82 2.31
CA ILE A 36 -5.18 12.35 2.60
C ILE A 36 -6.08 13.54 2.91
N ASN A 37 -7.10 13.78 2.09
CA ASN A 37 -8.12 14.81 2.29
C ASN A 37 -9.48 14.20 2.61
N ALA A 38 -9.53 13.23 3.52
CA ALA A 38 -10.75 12.51 3.88
C ALA A 38 -11.37 13.03 5.19
N THR A 39 -12.70 13.02 5.25
CA THR A 39 -13.45 13.16 6.50
C THR A 39 -13.45 11.85 7.29
N GLN A 40 -13.89 11.88 8.55
CA GLN A 40 -13.93 10.67 9.41
C GLN A 40 -14.87 9.58 8.87
N ASP A 41 -15.88 9.96 8.09
CA ASP A 41 -16.88 9.03 7.53
C ASP A 41 -16.46 8.46 6.17
N GLU A 42 -15.30 8.87 5.63
CA GLU A 42 -14.80 8.45 4.33
C GLU A 42 -13.59 7.54 4.46
N HIS A 43 -13.46 6.58 3.54
CA HIS A 43 -12.24 5.80 3.44
C HIS A 43 -11.05 6.72 3.14
N PRO A 44 -9.96 6.71 3.93
CA PRO A 44 -8.89 7.71 3.84
C PRO A 44 -8.25 7.78 2.45
N LEU A 45 -8.03 6.63 1.82
CA LEU A 45 -7.41 6.57 0.49
C LEU A 45 -8.32 7.06 -0.65
N LYS A 46 -9.64 7.16 -0.44
CA LYS A 46 -10.58 7.63 -1.47
C LYS A 46 -10.30 9.08 -1.87
N ASN A 47 -9.88 9.88 -0.89
CA ASN A 47 -9.50 11.29 -1.08
C ASN A 47 -7.98 11.49 -0.94
N LEU A 48 -7.18 10.46 -1.26
CA LEU A 48 -5.73 10.61 -1.42
C LEU A 48 -5.44 11.44 -2.67
N THR A 49 -4.65 12.50 -2.53
CA THR A 49 -4.34 13.41 -3.62
C THR A 49 -2.85 13.70 -3.73
N ILE A 50 -2.40 13.99 -4.95
CA ILE A 50 -1.09 14.58 -5.25
C ILE A 50 -1.34 15.83 -6.09
N GLN A 51 -0.86 16.99 -5.63
CA GLN A 51 -1.15 18.29 -6.24
C GLN A 51 -2.66 18.54 -6.52
N GLY A 52 -3.52 18.07 -5.62
CA GLY A 52 -4.97 18.21 -5.73
C GLY A 52 -5.64 17.27 -6.74
N GLN A 53 -4.89 16.39 -7.42
CA GLN A 53 -5.45 15.33 -8.27
C GLN A 53 -5.66 14.06 -7.43
N ILE A 54 -6.82 13.41 -7.58
CA ILE A 54 -7.15 12.17 -6.88
C ILE A 54 -6.33 11.01 -7.44
N VAL A 55 -5.69 10.23 -6.57
CA VAL A 55 -4.85 9.09 -6.95
C VAL A 55 -5.70 7.89 -7.43
N TYR A 56 -6.84 7.65 -6.79
CA TYR A 56 -7.74 6.54 -7.07
C TYR A 56 -8.98 6.95 -7.88
N ASP A 57 -8.78 7.74 -8.95
CA ASP A 57 -9.85 8.33 -9.76
C ASP A 57 -10.63 7.33 -10.63
N ARG A 58 -10.15 6.08 -10.72
CA ARG A 58 -10.74 4.99 -11.53
C ARG A 58 -11.55 3.97 -10.71
N ILE A 59 -11.73 4.19 -9.41
CA ILE A 59 -12.53 3.31 -8.54
C ILE A 59 -13.92 3.91 -8.34
N SER A 60 -14.97 3.13 -8.65
CA SER A 60 -16.35 3.57 -8.45
C SER A 60 -16.74 3.61 -6.97
N ASP A 61 -17.72 4.45 -6.62
CA ASP A 61 -18.25 4.51 -5.25
C ASP A 61 -18.75 3.16 -4.75
N GLN A 62 -19.35 2.36 -5.62
CA GLN A 62 -19.82 1.01 -5.26
C GLN A 62 -18.66 0.08 -4.88
N LEU A 63 -17.53 0.17 -5.59
CA LEU A 63 -16.33 -0.62 -5.27
C LEU A 63 -15.70 -0.13 -3.97
N TRP A 64 -15.73 1.17 -3.67
CA TRP A 64 -15.28 1.69 -2.38
C TRP A 64 -16.11 1.13 -1.21
N VAL A 65 -17.43 1.11 -1.35
CA VAL A 65 -18.34 0.56 -0.32
C VAL A 65 -18.06 -0.93 -0.11
N GLU A 66 -17.94 -1.70 -1.19
CA GLU A 66 -17.67 -3.14 -1.07
C GLU A 66 -16.26 -3.41 -0.52
N GLY A 67 -15.25 -2.65 -0.94
CA GLY A 67 -13.88 -2.75 -0.43
C GLY A 67 -13.81 -2.46 1.07
N ALA A 68 -14.51 -1.42 1.55
CA ALA A 68 -14.61 -1.12 2.97
C ALA A 68 -15.25 -2.28 3.75
N ARG A 69 -16.35 -2.84 3.23
CA ARG A 69 -17.02 -4.01 3.84
C ARG A 69 -16.11 -5.24 3.93
N LEU A 70 -15.32 -5.51 2.89
CA LEU A 70 -14.36 -6.62 2.89
C LEU A 70 -13.20 -6.35 3.87
N SER A 71 -12.72 -5.12 3.93
CA SER A 71 -11.65 -4.71 4.85
C SER A 71 -12.07 -4.90 6.31
N GLU A 72 -13.33 -4.58 6.67
CA GLU A 72 -13.86 -4.85 8.01
C GLU A 72 -13.82 -6.34 8.37
N ILE A 73 -14.22 -7.21 7.43
CA ILE A 73 -14.17 -8.68 7.63
C ILE A 73 -12.74 -9.18 7.80
N GLU A 74 -11.79 -8.60 7.07
CA GLU A 74 -10.37 -8.96 7.17
C GLU A 74 -9.76 -8.49 8.49
N LEU A 75 -10.09 -7.26 8.92
CA LEU A 75 -9.68 -6.71 10.22
C LEU A 75 -10.23 -7.55 11.38
N GLU A 76 -11.47 -8.05 11.30
CA GLU A 76 -12.01 -8.96 12.31
C GLU A 76 -11.23 -10.29 12.40
N LYS A 77 -10.65 -10.77 11.30
CA LYS A 77 -9.96 -12.08 11.23
C LYS A 77 -8.47 -12.02 11.51
N TYR A 78 -7.83 -10.91 11.11
CA TYR A 78 -6.38 -10.76 11.03
C TYR A 78 -5.87 -9.45 11.62
N GLY A 79 -6.75 -8.55 12.08
CA GLY A 79 -6.35 -7.26 12.64
C GLY A 79 -5.51 -7.37 13.92
N ASP A 80 -5.48 -8.54 14.56
CA ASP A 80 -4.60 -8.83 15.69
C ASP A 80 -3.13 -9.04 15.30
N LEU A 81 -2.85 -9.28 14.02
CA LEU A 81 -1.49 -9.57 13.55
C LEU A 81 -0.62 -8.31 13.43
N GLY A 82 -1.20 -7.19 13.00
CA GLY A 82 -0.48 -5.97 12.63
C GLY A 82 -0.10 -5.91 11.14
N THR A 83 0.65 -4.87 10.75
CA THR A 83 1.07 -4.61 9.36
C THR A 83 2.58 -4.41 9.22
N ASP A 84 3.36 -4.83 10.22
CA ASP A 84 4.82 -4.72 10.23
C ASP A 84 5.50 -6.01 9.71
N PRO A 85 6.83 -6.04 9.52
CA PRO A 85 7.53 -7.23 9.05
C PRO A 85 7.35 -8.46 9.96
N GLU A 86 7.26 -8.28 11.28
CA GLU A 86 7.02 -9.40 12.20
C GLU A 86 5.62 -9.99 12.03
N SER A 87 4.64 -9.13 11.76
CA SER A 87 3.24 -9.48 11.47
C SER A 87 3.17 -10.38 10.24
N GLN A 88 3.92 -10.05 9.17
CA GLN A 88 4.00 -10.88 7.97
C GLN A 88 4.60 -12.26 8.25
N VAL A 89 5.66 -12.34 9.06
CA VAL A 89 6.25 -13.65 9.44
C VAL A 89 5.24 -14.50 10.22
N LYS A 90 4.48 -13.90 11.14
CA LYS A 90 3.41 -14.59 11.88
C LYS A 90 2.30 -15.06 10.94
N ALA A 91 1.89 -14.23 9.98
CA ALA A 91 0.90 -14.58 8.96
C ALA A 91 1.38 -15.78 8.11
N MET A 92 2.62 -15.77 7.63
CA MET A 92 3.23 -16.88 6.88
C MET A 92 3.23 -18.19 7.68
N GLN A 93 3.57 -18.14 8.97
CA GLN A 93 3.51 -19.30 9.87
C GLN A 93 2.08 -19.85 10.01
N ARG A 94 1.09 -18.96 10.16
CA ARG A 94 -0.33 -19.32 10.28
C ARG A 94 -0.88 -19.93 8.98
N MET A 95 -0.47 -19.41 7.83
CA MET A 95 -0.89 -19.87 6.51
C MET A 95 -0.13 -21.10 6.02
N GLY A 96 1.04 -21.38 6.60
CA GLY A 96 1.92 -22.48 6.19
C GLY A 96 2.77 -22.17 4.95
N THR A 97 2.96 -20.88 4.65
CA THR A 97 3.78 -20.34 3.55
C THR A 97 5.26 -20.27 3.96
N ASP A 98 6.16 -20.65 3.06
CA ASP A 98 7.59 -20.72 3.34
C ASP A 98 8.37 -19.51 2.78
N VAL A 99 7.92 -18.93 1.67
CA VAL A 99 8.49 -17.71 1.05
C VAL A 99 7.35 -16.85 0.52
N ALA A 100 7.44 -15.52 0.69
CA ALA A 100 6.50 -14.57 0.10
C ALA A 100 7.26 -13.48 -0.67
N PHE A 101 6.78 -13.14 -1.86
CA PHE A 101 7.20 -11.94 -2.58
C PHE A 101 6.27 -10.79 -2.22
N LEU A 102 6.84 -9.67 -1.78
CA LEU A 102 6.09 -8.50 -1.35
C LEU A 102 6.18 -7.41 -2.41
N TYR A 103 5.02 -6.95 -2.88
CA TYR A 103 4.86 -5.86 -3.83
C TYR A 103 4.24 -4.62 -3.18
N PRO A 104 4.40 -3.42 -3.77
CA PRO A 104 3.72 -2.21 -3.30
C PRO A 104 2.19 -2.33 -3.46
N THR A 105 1.44 -1.53 -2.71
CA THR A 105 -0.02 -1.38 -2.88
C THR A 105 -0.35 0.03 -3.33
N VAL A 106 -0.19 1.01 -2.44
CA VAL A 106 -0.49 2.42 -2.70
C VAL A 106 0.52 2.99 -3.70
N GLY A 107 1.79 2.58 -3.61
CA GLY A 107 2.83 3.02 -4.55
C GLY A 107 2.50 2.70 -6.02
N LEU A 108 1.81 1.58 -6.28
CA LEU A 108 1.38 1.22 -7.64
C LEU A 108 0.38 2.23 -8.22
N TRP A 109 -0.51 2.77 -7.38
CA TRP A 109 -1.51 3.75 -7.81
C TRP A 109 -0.89 5.13 -8.01
N VAL A 110 0.02 5.53 -7.13
CA VAL A 110 0.80 6.77 -7.29
C VAL A 110 1.53 6.76 -8.64
N LEU A 111 2.26 5.69 -8.95
CA LEU A 111 3.00 5.57 -10.21
C LEU A 111 2.11 5.49 -11.45
N ALA A 112 0.83 5.16 -11.31
CA ALA A 112 -0.14 5.02 -12.41
C ALA A 112 -0.89 6.32 -12.74
N MET A 113 -0.57 7.44 -12.09
CA MET A 113 -1.16 8.74 -12.39
C MET A 113 -0.72 9.26 -13.77
N ASP A 114 -1.66 9.76 -14.56
CA ASP A 114 -1.37 10.24 -15.92
C ASP A 114 -0.45 11.47 -15.94
N ALA A 115 -0.43 12.25 -14.86
CA ALA A 115 0.45 13.42 -14.69
C ALA A 115 1.89 13.06 -14.27
N MET A 116 2.21 11.77 -14.11
CA MET A 116 3.50 11.32 -13.61
C MET A 116 4.63 11.54 -14.63
N SER A 117 5.64 12.35 -14.29
CA SER A 117 6.84 12.50 -15.11
C SER A 117 7.84 11.36 -14.84
N SER A 118 8.81 11.17 -15.73
CA SER A 118 9.90 10.20 -15.54
C SER A 118 10.70 10.48 -14.26
N GLU A 119 11.02 11.75 -14.00
CA GLU A 119 11.81 12.17 -12.85
C GLU A 119 11.07 11.93 -11.54
N LEU A 120 9.76 12.23 -11.52
CA LEU A 120 8.93 12.05 -10.34
C LEU A 120 8.66 10.55 -10.07
N SER A 121 8.42 9.75 -11.11
CA SER A 121 8.28 8.29 -10.99
C SER A 121 9.52 7.63 -10.40
N ASP A 122 10.70 8.05 -10.85
CA ASP A 122 11.99 7.58 -10.36
C ASP A 122 12.21 7.99 -8.89
N ALA A 123 11.82 9.22 -8.51
CA ALA A 123 11.83 9.68 -7.11
C ALA A 123 10.93 8.86 -6.20
N TYR A 124 9.67 8.63 -6.59
CA TYR A 124 8.76 7.77 -5.82
C TYR A 124 9.27 6.34 -5.67
N THR A 125 9.87 5.79 -6.74
CA THR A 125 10.44 4.44 -6.73
C THR A 125 11.62 4.37 -5.77
N ARG A 126 12.52 5.36 -5.78
CA ARG A 126 13.63 5.44 -4.81
C ARG A 126 13.13 5.60 -3.38
N ALA A 127 12.16 6.49 -3.16
CA ALA A 127 11.58 6.70 -1.84
C ALA A 127 10.99 5.40 -1.28
N TYR A 128 10.19 4.69 -2.08
CA TYR A 128 9.63 3.38 -1.72
C TYR A 128 10.74 2.35 -1.43
N ASN A 129 11.75 2.24 -2.30
CA ASN A 129 12.82 1.26 -2.13
C ASN A 129 13.67 1.52 -0.88
N ASN A 130 13.94 2.78 -0.56
CA ASN A 130 14.67 3.15 0.65
C ASN A 130 13.84 2.84 1.89
N TRP A 131 12.54 3.19 1.89
CA TRP A 131 11.64 2.87 2.99
C TRP A 131 11.48 1.36 3.21
N LEU A 132 11.34 0.57 2.13
CA LEU A 132 11.17 -0.87 2.24
C LEU A 132 12.45 -1.57 2.73
N HIS A 133 13.61 -0.98 2.46
CA HIS A 133 14.89 -1.48 2.92
C HIS A 133 15.10 -1.28 4.43
N ASP A 134 14.62 -0.15 4.95
CA ASP A 134 14.82 0.30 6.34
C ASP A 134 13.86 -0.37 7.33
#